data_AF-A0A2T6DZD2-F1
#
_entry.id   AF-A0A2T6DZD2-F1
#
_cell.length_a   1.000
_cell.length_b   1.000
_cell.length_c   1.000
_cell.angle_alpha   90.00
_cell.angle_beta   90.00
_cell.angle_gamma   90.00
#
_symmetry.space_group_name_H-M   'P 1'
#
loop_
_entity.id
_entity.type
_entity.pdbx_description
1 polymer ?
#
loop_
_entity_poly.entity_id
_entity_poly.type
_entity_poly.pdbx_seq_one_letter_code
_entity_poly.pdbx_strand_id
1 'polypeptide(L)'
;MSTPRVGKPGVACFQRGNARGAATRHHLAATRPERIYGAYGRYQFSAPYPMSAASRLFSLAAAGLALLSTVAFADPILDLNDQAVNAIRVSRMPPPMASHHLAILHAALFDVVNGFDRKYESYLVNETAPAGASLEAAVASAGYEVLHSQFGKVANPRVFADDYAKALAAIPDGQAKTAGIAWGKHVADLMIQARANDGIMGKATFPASDKAGHWRPTPPLFREFTLPHWGMVKPFALKSCSQFRPPPPPPLNSSAYAVDLDTVKRLGARDSDSRTDDQTATVAFWSDDLGTATPPGHWNIIASTVSKQRKLTVQENARLFALLNLGLADAAIGCWDTKFHYGYWRPETAIREADKSVNPGIEADPNWIPLMPSPTFPDYISGHSTFSRCAATILADFFGTDDIPFNTPGEGLTAAVRSFTGFSAAADEIGMSRIFGGIHFPSANYWGQAQGRAIGQYVCANFLRPLQKS
;
A
#
# COMPACT_ATOMS: atom_id res chain seq x y z
N MET A 1 -91.94 -17.32 -6.83
CA MET A 1 -91.53 -18.66 -7.31
C MET A 1 -90.00 -18.71 -7.26
N SER A 2 -89.40 -18.97 -6.10
CA SER A 2 -89.03 -20.28 -5.53
C SER A 2 -87.71 -20.85 -6.08
N THR A 3 -86.65 -20.67 -5.28
CA THR A 3 -85.39 -21.47 -5.10
C THR A 3 -85.62 -23.01 -5.14
N PRO A 4 -84.60 -23.94 -5.13
CA PRO A 4 -83.33 -23.87 -4.35
C PRO A 4 -82.08 -24.68 -4.85
N ARG A 5 -80.84 -24.31 -4.41
CA ARG A 5 -79.89 -24.91 -3.40
C ARG A 5 -79.04 -26.13 -3.82
N VAL A 6 -77.69 -26.08 -3.78
CA VAL A 6 -76.67 -26.34 -2.70
C VAL A 6 -76.20 -27.81 -2.61
N GLY A 7 -74.87 -28.03 -2.53
CA GLY A 7 -74.27 -29.24 -1.96
C GLY A 7 -72.73 -29.40 -2.08
N LYS A 8 -71.97 -28.97 -1.07
CA LYS A 8 -70.76 -29.64 -0.50
C LYS A 8 -71.16 -30.05 0.95
N PRO A 9 -70.41 -30.84 1.78
CA PRO A 9 -68.99 -31.27 1.75
C PRO A 9 -68.74 -32.73 2.24
N GLY A 10 -67.48 -33.14 2.45
CA GLY A 10 -67.15 -34.35 3.23
C GLY A 10 -65.65 -34.62 3.42
N VAL A 11 -65.18 -34.51 4.66
CA VAL A 11 -63.83 -34.81 5.18
C VAL A 11 -63.86 -36.20 5.85
N ALA A 12 -62.82 -37.03 5.70
CA ALA A 12 -62.47 -38.03 6.72
C ALA A 12 -61.01 -38.51 6.59
N CYS A 13 -60.30 -38.47 7.71
CA CYS A 13 -58.98 -39.02 7.99
C CYS A 13 -59.16 -40.41 8.61
N PHE A 14 -58.32 -41.41 8.29
CA PHE A 14 -58.03 -42.51 9.22
C PHE A 14 -56.67 -43.18 8.94
N GLN A 15 -56.02 -43.53 10.04
CA GLN A 15 -54.68 -44.05 10.20
C GLN A 15 -54.65 -45.60 10.35
N ARG A 16 -53.44 -46.17 10.11
CA ARG A 16 -52.77 -47.33 10.78
C ARG A 16 -52.91 -48.78 10.25
N GLY A 17 -51.74 -49.45 10.27
CA GLY A 17 -51.52 -50.90 10.47
C GLY A 17 -50.91 -51.60 9.24
N ASN A 18 -49.60 -51.81 9.04
CA ASN A 18 -48.47 -52.36 9.83
C ASN A 18 -48.45 -53.91 9.90
N ALA A 19 -47.38 -54.53 9.35
CA ALA A 19 -46.72 -55.82 9.68
C ALA A 19 -46.25 -56.58 8.42
N ARG A 20 -45.13 -57.30 8.30
CA ARG A 20 -43.86 -57.55 9.03
C ARG A 20 -43.15 -58.72 8.28
N GLY A 21 -41.82 -58.81 8.38
CA GLY A 21 -41.01 -60.01 8.07
C GLY A 21 -39.73 -59.64 7.28
N ALA A 22 -38.62 -59.20 7.90
CA ALA A 22 -37.59 -59.93 8.66
C ALA A 22 -36.78 -60.92 7.79
N ALA A 23 -35.46 -61.16 7.93
CA ALA A 23 -34.29 -60.51 8.55
C ALA A 23 -33.11 -61.48 8.29
N THR A 24 -31.88 -60.98 8.10
CA THR A 24 -30.67 -61.58 8.69
C THR A 24 -29.49 -60.60 8.66
N ARG A 25 -28.80 -60.53 9.80
CA ARG A 25 -27.61 -59.71 10.13
C ARG A 25 -26.34 -60.53 9.93
N HIS A 26 -25.21 -59.86 9.67
CA HIS A 26 -23.96 -60.18 10.35
C HIS A 26 -23.15 -58.89 10.64
N HIS A 27 -22.62 -58.83 11.86
CA HIS A 27 -21.73 -57.81 12.41
C HIS A 27 -20.34 -57.82 11.74
N LEU A 28 -19.63 -56.69 11.75
CA LEU A 28 -18.29 -56.56 12.38
C LEU A 28 -17.81 -55.09 12.41
N ALA A 29 -16.87 -54.86 13.32
CA ALA A 29 -16.56 -53.62 14.03
C ALA A 29 -15.57 -52.66 13.34
N ALA A 30 -15.48 -51.45 13.92
CA ALA A 30 -14.65 -50.32 13.54
C ALA A 30 -13.17 -50.43 13.95
N THR A 31 -12.26 -49.86 13.16
CA THR A 31 -10.93 -49.35 13.59
C THR A 31 -10.41 -48.24 12.66
N ARG A 32 -9.56 -47.36 13.25
CA ARG A 32 -9.00 -46.08 12.76
C ARG A 32 -8.02 -46.22 11.58
N PRO A 33 -7.73 -45.15 10.81
CA PRO A 33 -6.62 -45.15 9.85
C PRO A 33 -5.28 -44.77 10.53
N GLU A 34 -4.30 -45.67 10.42
CA GLU A 34 -2.89 -45.46 10.76
C GLU A 34 -2.12 -44.74 9.65
N ARG A 35 -1.08 -44.02 10.08
CA ARG A 35 -0.02 -43.42 9.27
C ARG A 35 0.73 -44.49 8.47
N ILE A 36 1.01 -44.21 7.20
CA ILE A 36 2.00 -44.95 6.42
C ILE A 36 3.12 -43.98 6.01
N TYR A 37 4.26 -44.11 6.69
CA TYR A 37 5.58 -43.75 6.20
C TYR A 37 6.17 -44.99 5.54
N GLY A 38 6.69 -44.87 4.32
CA GLY A 38 7.42 -45.92 3.62
C GLY A 38 8.46 -45.32 2.69
N ALA A 39 9.73 -45.49 3.04
CA ALA A 39 10.90 -45.05 2.29
C ALA A 39 11.55 -46.23 1.55
N TYR A 40 12.08 -46.01 0.35
CA TYR A 40 13.18 -46.80 -0.24
C TYR A 40 13.99 -45.96 -1.22
N GLY A 41 15.32 -46.01 -1.10
CA GLY A 41 16.26 -45.53 -2.12
C GLY A 41 17.60 -45.03 -1.55
N ARG A 42 18.50 -45.95 -1.21
CA ARG A 42 19.88 -45.69 -0.74
C ARG A 42 20.79 -45.31 -1.91
N TYR A 43 21.72 -44.37 -1.69
CA TYR A 43 23.09 -44.46 -2.20
C TYR A 43 24.08 -44.06 -1.11
N GLN A 44 25.03 -44.95 -0.85
CA GLN A 44 26.11 -44.84 0.14
C GLN A 44 27.24 -43.96 -0.39
N PHE A 45 27.84 -43.14 0.48
CA PHE A 45 29.29 -42.91 0.44
C PHE A 45 29.83 -42.86 1.88
N SER A 46 30.95 -43.56 2.03
CA SER A 46 31.68 -43.94 3.24
C SER A 46 32.53 -42.80 3.82
N ALA A 47 32.56 -42.68 5.17
CA ALA A 47 33.68 -42.14 5.95
C ALA A 47 34.74 -43.27 6.16
N PRO A 48 35.99 -43.08 6.68
CA PRO A 48 36.36 -42.36 7.95
C PRO A 48 37.74 -41.60 7.84
N TYR A 49 38.24 -40.76 8.75
CA TYR A 49 38.65 -40.92 10.16
C TYR A 49 39.06 -39.54 10.78
N PRO A 50 39.22 -39.42 12.11
CA PRO A 50 39.47 -38.17 12.85
C PRO A 50 40.96 -37.95 13.20
N MET A 51 41.36 -36.72 13.55
CA MET A 51 42.59 -36.48 14.33
C MET A 51 42.48 -35.26 15.27
N SER A 52 43.22 -35.40 16.36
CA SER A 52 43.21 -34.67 17.63
C SER A 52 43.93 -33.32 17.65
N ALA A 53 43.69 -32.59 18.74
CA ALA A 53 44.30 -31.34 19.16
C ALA A 53 45.85 -31.32 19.16
N ALA A 54 46.43 -30.14 18.86
CA ALA A 54 47.61 -29.60 19.55
C ALA A 54 47.88 -28.14 19.18
N SER A 55 48.13 -27.36 20.23
CA SER A 55 48.48 -25.95 20.30
C SER A 55 49.72 -25.54 19.50
N ARG A 56 49.73 -24.32 18.94
CA ARG A 56 50.96 -23.54 18.74
C ARG A 56 50.73 -22.06 19.05
N LEU A 57 51.42 -21.60 20.09
CA LEU A 57 51.70 -20.20 20.41
C LEU A 57 52.62 -19.59 19.34
N PHE A 58 52.36 -18.36 18.93
CA PHE A 58 53.40 -17.41 18.52
C PHE A 58 53.01 -15.99 18.97
N SER A 59 53.98 -15.31 19.57
CA SER A 59 53.86 -14.04 20.27
C SER A 59 53.80 -12.82 19.35
N LEU A 60 53.00 -11.84 19.79
CA LEU A 60 53.14 -10.37 19.72
C LEU A 60 54.09 -9.76 18.66
N ALA A 61 53.49 -8.98 17.76
CA ALA A 61 54.04 -7.69 17.32
C ALA A 61 52.90 -6.67 17.24
N ALA A 62 52.97 -5.65 18.10
CA ALA A 62 52.04 -4.53 18.12
C ALA A 62 52.36 -3.58 16.96
N ALA A 63 51.34 -3.27 16.14
CA ALA A 63 51.28 -2.04 15.37
C ALA A 63 49.96 -1.37 15.72
N GLY A 64 50.02 -0.46 16.70
CA GLY A 64 48.91 0.41 17.05
C GLY A 64 48.66 1.41 15.93
N LEU A 65 47.83 1.05 14.95
CA LEU A 65 46.99 2.02 14.28
C LEU A 65 45.71 2.11 15.11
N ALA A 66 45.50 3.25 15.78
CA ALA A 66 44.16 3.65 16.15
C ALA A 66 43.36 3.81 14.86
N LEU A 67 42.69 2.74 14.44
CA LEU A 67 41.56 2.83 13.54
C LEU A 67 40.56 3.71 14.29
N LEU A 68 40.48 4.98 13.90
CA LEU A 68 39.23 5.72 14.01
C LEU A 68 38.24 4.92 13.16
N SER A 69 37.64 3.91 13.78
CA SER A 69 36.43 3.28 13.32
C SER A 69 35.42 4.40 13.27
N THR A 70 35.30 5.05 12.12
CA THR A 70 34.06 5.73 11.78
C THR A 70 33.04 4.62 11.76
N VAL A 71 32.39 4.40 12.91
CA VAL A 71 31.16 3.63 12.95
C VAL A 71 30.23 4.43 12.05
N ALA A 72 30.11 4.02 10.80
CA ALA A 72 29.10 4.55 9.91
C ALA A 72 27.77 4.21 10.58
N PHE A 73 27.19 5.18 11.29
CA PHE A 73 25.85 5.03 11.82
C PHE A 73 24.92 4.83 10.62
N ALA A 74 24.07 3.81 10.72
CA ALA A 74 22.98 3.64 9.78
C ALA A 74 22.13 4.92 9.76
N ASP A 75 21.59 5.29 8.59
CA ASP A 75 20.76 6.49 8.49
C ASP A 75 19.44 6.27 9.24
N PRO A 76 19.18 7.03 10.33
CA PRO A 76 18.02 6.79 11.18
C PRO A 76 16.69 7.09 10.48
N ILE A 77 16.67 7.90 9.42
CA ILE A 77 15.46 8.15 8.61
C ILE A 77 15.08 6.90 7.83
N LEU A 78 16.07 6.20 7.26
CA LEU A 78 15.84 4.97 6.52
C LEU A 78 15.42 3.83 7.46
N ASP A 79 16.01 3.75 8.65
CA ASP A 79 15.62 2.74 9.65
C ASP A 79 14.16 2.94 10.12
N LEU A 80 13.75 4.19 10.39
CA LEU A 80 12.38 4.50 10.78
C LEU A 80 11.39 4.30 9.62
N ASN A 81 11.80 4.57 8.39
CA ASN A 81 11.02 4.22 7.20
C ASN A 81 10.78 2.71 7.13
N ASP A 82 11.81 1.90 7.32
CA ASP A 82 11.70 0.45 7.25
C ASP A 82 10.79 -0.09 8.38
N GLN A 83 10.84 0.50 9.58
CA GLN A 83 9.89 0.20 10.66
C GLN A 83 8.44 0.52 10.25
N ALA A 84 8.19 1.69 9.65
CA ALA A 84 6.84 2.08 9.20
C ALA A 84 6.30 1.16 8.09
N VAL A 85 7.14 0.84 7.10
CA VAL A 85 6.77 -0.08 6.00
C VAL A 85 6.48 -1.48 6.55
N ASN A 86 7.25 -1.97 7.53
CA ASN A 86 6.96 -3.23 8.20
C ASN A 86 5.65 -3.19 9.01
N ALA A 87 5.38 -2.07 9.68
CA ALA A 87 4.12 -1.87 10.40
C ALA A 87 2.91 -1.93 9.45
N ILE A 88 3.02 -1.35 8.26
CA ILE A 88 2.00 -1.42 7.20
C ILE A 88 1.72 -2.88 6.79
N ARG A 89 2.78 -3.66 6.54
CA ARG A 89 2.66 -5.10 6.21
C ARG A 89 1.91 -5.87 7.31
N VAL A 90 2.39 -5.76 8.54
CA VAL A 90 1.87 -6.53 9.69
C VAL A 90 0.42 -6.16 9.99
N SER A 91 0.08 -4.87 9.92
CA SER A 91 -1.27 -4.39 10.19
C SER A 91 -2.24 -4.59 9.02
N ARG A 92 -1.76 -5.09 7.86
CA ARG A 92 -2.54 -5.23 6.62
C ARG A 92 -3.25 -3.91 6.26
N MET A 93 -2.55 -2.79 6.41
CA MET A 93 -3.13 -1.45 6.36
C MET A 93 -3.61 -1.07 4.94
N PRO A 94 -4.83 -0.54 4.77
CA PRO A 94 -5.29 -0.05 3.47
C PRO A 94 -4.42 1.09 2.93
N PRO A 95 -4.24 1.22 1.59
CA PRO A 95 -3.33 2.20 1.00
C PRO A 95 -3.55 3.66 1.44
N PRO A 96 -4.79 4.18 1.53
CA PRO A 96 -4.99 5.56 1.97
C PRO A 96 -4.45 5.80 3.38
N MET A 97 -4.74 4.89 4.31
CA MET A 97 -4.29 4.98 5.70
C MET A 97 -2.76 4.84 5.81
N ALA A 98 -2.17 3.94 5.03
CA ALA A 98 -0.71 3.79 4.97
C ALA A 98 -0.02 5.10 4.53
N SER A 99 -0.52 5.74 3.47
CA SER A 99 0.04 7.01 2.97
C SER A 99 -0.06 8.14 4.00
N HIS A 100 -1.16 8.21 4.75
CA HIS A 100 -1.38 9.21 5.79
C HIS A 100 -0.41 9.05 6.96
N HIS A 101 -0.28 7.84 7.51
CA HIS A 101 0.63 7.61 8.64
C HIS A 101 2.10 7.86 8.24
N LEU A 102 2.49 7.48 7.02
CA LEU A 102 3.83 7.79 6.50
C LEU A 102 4.07 9.30 6.37
N ALA A 103 3.06 10.09 5.97
CA ALA A 103 3.18 11.54 5.88
C ALA A 103 3.39 12.19 7.25
N ILE A 104 2.66 11.73 8.30
CA ILE A 104 2.85 12.22 9.67
C ILE A 104 4.27 11.92 10.17
N LEU A 105 4.74 10.69 9.98
CA LEU A 105 6.09 10.29 10.36
C LEU A 105 7.13 11.16 9.69
N HIS A 106 7.14 11.18 8.36
CA HIS A 106 8.23 11.82 7.63
C HIS A 106 8.20 13.34 7.69
N ALA A 107 7.02 13.97 7.83
CA ALA A 107 6.96 15.41 8.08
C ALA A 107 7.49 15.79 9.47
N ALA A 108 7.21 15.00 10.51
CA ALA A 108 7.81 15.21 11.84
C ALA A 108 9.33 15.02 11.82
N LEU A 109 9.82 13.94 11.20
CA LEU A 109 11.25 13.68 11.08
C LEU A 109 11.97 14.79 10.30
N PHE A 110 11.36 15.31 9.23
CA PHE A 110 11.89 16.45 8.52
C PHE A 110 12.01 17.69 9.39
N ASP A 111 10.97 18.07 10.13
CA ASP A 111 11.02 19.25 10.99
C ASP A 111 12.02 19.09 12.15
N VAL A 112 12.18 17.88 12.69
CA VAL A 112 13.23 17.57 13.68
C VAL A 112 14.62 17.86 13.12
N VAL A 113 14.94 17.28 11.96
CA VAL A 113 16.26 17.38 11.34
C VAL A 113 16.53 18.80 10.86
N ASN A 114 15.54 19.41 10.18
CA ASN A 114 15.62 20.79 9.71
C ASN A 114 15.73 21.81 10.86
N GLY A 115 15.30 21.48 12.07
CA GLY A 115 15.50 22.31 13.25
C GLY A 115 16.97 22.55 13.64
N PHE A 116 17.90 21.67 13.23
CA PHE A 116 19.32 21.79 13.58
C PHE A 116 20.12 22.71 12.63
N ASP A 117 19.85 22.65 11.33
CA ASP A 117 20.65 23.32 10.28
C ASP A 117 19.81 24.29 9.42
N ARG A 118 18.49 24.34 9.62
CA ARG A 118 17.50 25.18 8.91
C ARG A 118 17.85 25.48 7.44
N LYS A 119 18.05 24.42 6.65
CA LYS A 119 18.35 24.56 5.21
C LYS A 119 17.11 24.81 4.37
N TYR A 120 15.94 24.44 4.89
CA TYR A 120 14.68 24.45 4.15
C TYR A 120 13.59 25.15 4.94
N GLU A 121 12.54 25.58 4.25
CA GLU A 121 11.27 25.96 4.87
C GLU A 121 10.75 24.79 5.72
N SER A 122 10.38 25.04 6.99
CA SER A 122 9.74 24.04 7.84
C SER A 122 8.35 23.67 7.30
N TYR A 123 7.90 22.45 7.57
CA TYR A 123 6.52 22.06 7.27
C TYR A 123 5.54 22.60 8.31
N LEU A 124 5.80 22.33 9.59
CA LEU A 124 4.94 22.74 10.70
C LEU A 124 5.73 23.46 11.80
N VAL A 125 6.84 22.87 12.26
CA VAL A 125 7.61 23.39 13.40
C VAL A 125 8.77 24.25 12.90
N ASN A 126 8.66 25.57 13.10
CA ASN A 126 9.66 26.56 12.68
C ASN A 126 10.71 26.90 13.77
N GLU A 127 10.60 26.29 14.95
CA GLU A 127 11.52 26.45 16.08
C GLU A 127 12.85 25.74 15.84
N THR A 128 13.96 26.27 16.35
CA THR A 128 15.31 25.69 16.23
C THR A 128 15.57 24.67 17.33
N ALA A 129 16.27 23.59 16.99
CA ALA A 129 16.72 22.62 17.96
C ALA A 129 17.63 23.28 19.02
N PRO A 130 17.57 22.84 20.30
CA PRO A 130 18.45 23.35 21.33
C PRO A 130 19.93 23.17 20.97
N ALA A 131 20.75 24.20 21.24
CA ALA A 131 22.18 24.15 20.97
C ALA A 131 22.85 22.96 21.69
N GLY A 132 23.60 22.16 20.94
CA GLY A 132 24.28 20.96 21.47
C GLY A 132 23.38 19.75 21.72
N ALA A 133 22.10 19.78 21.32
CA ALA A 133 21.26 18.58 21.32
C ALA A 133 21.80 17.51 20.36
N SER A 134 21.59 16.23 20.68
CA SER A 134 21.90 15.13 19.76
C SER A 134 20.79 14.98 18.72
N LEU A 135 21.17 15.06 17.45
CA LEU A 135 20.28 14.82 16.31
C LEU A 135 19.74 13.39 16.33
N GLU A 136 20.60 12.43 16.61
CA GLU A 136 20.27 11.00 16.66
C GLU A 136 19.21 10.71 17.73
N ALA A 137 19.37 11.29 18.91
CA ALA A 137 18.40 11.16 20.00
C ALA A 137 17.06 11.80 19.61
N ALA A 138 17.09 12.98 18.97
CA ALA A 138 15.88 13.65 18.53
C ALA A 138 15.11 12.88 17.44
N VAL A 139 15.81 12.38 16.42
CA VAL A 139 15.21 11.57 15.35
C VAL A 139 14.64 10.27 15.91
N ALA A 140 15.37 9.57 16.78
CA ALA A 140 14.90 8.36 17.42
C ALA A 140 13.64 8.59 18.27
N SER A 141 13.63 9.66 19.08
CA SER A 141 12.48 9.99 19.93
C SER A 141 11.25 10.41 19.12
N ALA A 142 11.41 11.26 18.11
CA ALA A 142 10.29 11.66 17.25
C ALA A 142 9.72 10.48 16.47
N GLY A 143 10.60 9.65 15.90
CA GLY A 143 10.23 8.44 15.19
C GLY A 143 9.42 7.48 16.05
N TYR A 144 9.89 7.21 17.28
CA TYR A 144 9.18 6.38 18.24
C TYR A 144 7.78 6.92 18.58
N GLU A 145 7.67 8.21 18.93
CA GLU A 145 6.41 8.82 19.33
C GLU A 145 5.37 8.75 18.21
N VAL A 146 5.77 9.06 16.97
CA VAL A 146 4.86 8.98 15.82
C VAL A 146 4.53 7.53 15.48
N LEU A 147 5.51 6.62 15.42
CA LEU A 147 5.27 5.20 15.13
C LEU A 147 4.33 4.57 16.16
N HIS A 148 4.55 4.86 17.44
CA HIS A 148 3.70 4.37 18.52
C HIS A 148 2.28 4.94 18.41
N SER A 149 2.14 6.24 18.14
CA SER A 149 0.85 6.92 18.00
C SER A 149 0.02 6.39 16.81
N GLN A 150 0.65 6.27 15.63
CA GLN A 150 -0.04 5.92 14.38
C GLN A 150 -0.21 4.41 14.20
N PHE A 151 0.77 3.60 14.61
CA PHE A 151 0.79 2.15 14.37
C PHE A 151 0.63 1.32 15.63
N GLY A 152 0.81 1.86 16.83
CA GLY A 152 0.88 1.07 18.07
C GLY A 152 -0.38 0.28 18.43
N LYS A 153 -1.56 0.66 17.89
CA LYS A 153 -2.82 -0.09 18.06
C LYS A 153 -3.06 -1.17 17.01
N VAL A 154 -2.34 -1.12 15.89
CA VAL A 154 -2.59 -1.96 14.69
C VAL A 154 -1.40 -2.84 14.31
N ALA A 155 -0.21 -2.53 14.82
CA ALA A 155 1.02 -3.32 14.75
C ALA A 155 1.49 -3.68 16.16
N ASN A 156 2.61 -4.40 16.29
CA ASN A 156 3.18 -4.74 17.59
C ASN A 156 3.96 -3.55 18.18
N PRO A 157 3.43 -2.82 19.18
CA PRO A 157 4.07 -1.61 19.71
C PRO A 157 5.40 -1.89 20.42
N ARG A 158 5.63 -3.15 20.84
CA ARG A 158 6.87 -3.56 21.49
C ARG A 158 8.08 -3.43 20.57
N VAL A 159 7.91 -3.70 19.27
CA VAL A 159 9.01 -3.61 18.30
C VAL A 159 9.55 -2.18 18.25
N PHE A 160 8.67 -1.18 18.16
CA PHE A 160 9.08 0.23 18.17
C PHE A 160 9.78 0.62 19.49
N ALA A 161 9.31 0.12 20.63
CA ALA A 161 9.92 0.40 21.93
C ALA A 161 11.31 -0.23 22.06
N ASP A 162 11.48 -1.48 21.60
CA ASP A 162 12.76 -2.20 21.63
C ASP A 162 13.78 -1.54 20.69
N ASP A 163 13.36 -1.15 19.48
CA ASP A 163 14.22 -0.44 18.51
C ASP A 163 14.60 0.97 19.00
N TYR A 164 13.67 1.70 19.61
CA TYR A 164 13.93 3.00 20.22
C TYR A 164 14.91 2.90 21.40
N ALA A 165 14.72 1.92 22.29
CA ALA A 165 15.63 1.68 23.42
C ALA A 165 17.04 1.35 22.92
N LYS A 166 17.15 0.52 21.88
CA LYS A 166 18.42 0.19 21.24
C LYS A 166 19.09 1.43 20.62
N ALA A 167 18.34 2.27 19.92
CA ALA A 167 18.85 3.50 19.34
C ALA A 167 19.40 4.45 20.42
N LEU A 168 18.65 4.66 21.51
CA LEU A 168 19.10 5.51 22.61
C LEU A 168 20.28 4.93 23.38
N ALA A 169 20.37 3.61 23.54
CA ALA A 169 21.51 2.97 24.22
C ALA A 169 22.85 3.18 23.49
N ALA A 170 22.81 3.41 22.18
CA ALA A 170 24.01 3.71 21.38
C ALA A 170 24.52 5.15 21.56
N ILE A 171 23.73 6.03 22.20
CA ILE A 171 24.07 7.45 22.40
C ILE A 171 24.57 7.64 23.84
N PRO A 172 25.77 8.24 24.06
CA PRO A 172 26.28 8.53 25.39
C PRO A 172 25.30 9.34 26.23
N ASP A 173 25.18 9.00 27.51
CA ASP A 173 24.36 9.74 28.44
C ASP A 173 24.94 11.15 28.69
N GLY A 174 24.06 12.14 28.76
CA GLY A 174 24.44 13.53 28.99
C GLY A 174 23.41 14.52 28.45
N GLN A 175 23.70 15.81 28.66
CA GLN A 175 22.79 16.89 28.31
C GLN A 175 22.38 16.89 26.82
N ALA A 176 23.31 16.55 25.92
CA ALA A 176 23.03 16.47 24.49
C ALA A 176 21.93 15.46 24.17
N LYS A 177 21.99 14.26 24.76
CA LYS A 177 20.98 13.21 24.60
C LYS A 177 19.65 13.62 25.21
N THR A 178 19.65 14.16 26.43
CA THR A 178 18.43 14.65 27.10
C THR A 178 17.74 15.75 26.30
N ALA A 179 18.49 16.74 25.80
CA ALA A 179 17.97 17.81 24.97
C ALA A 179 17.46 17.31 23.61
N GLY A 180 18.15 16.34 23.00
CA GLY A 180 17.72 15.68 21.77
C GLY A 180 16.38 14.95 21.95
N ILE A 181 16.26 14.13 22.99
CA ILE A 181 15.00 13.43 23.32
C ILE A 181 13.84 14.43 23.48
N ALA A 182 14.06 15.50 24.25
CA ALA A 182 13.05 16.52 24.47
C ALA A 182 12.64 17.23 23.18
N TRP A 183 13.60 17.58 22.31
CA TRP A 183 13.35 18.18 21.00
C TRP A 183 12.54 17.26 20.09
N GLY A 184 12.96 15.99 19.96
CA GLY A 184 12.27 15.00 19.13
C GLY A 184 10.83 14.78 19.56
N LYS A 185 10.61 14.61 20.88
CA LYS A 185 9.26 14.46 21.43
C LYS A 185 8.40 15.70 21.18
N HIS A 186 8.94 16.89 21.40
CA HIS A 186 8.23 18.14 21.18
C HIS A 186 7.70 18.26 19.73
N VAL A 187 8.57 18.03 18.75
CA VAL A 187 8.17 18.11 17.32
C VAL A 187 7.14 17.03 16.96
N ALA A 188 7.32 15.80 17.46
CA ALA A 188 6.36 14.72 17.22
C ALA A 188 4.98 15.02 17.83
N ASP A 189 4.94 15.51 19.07
CA ASP A 189 3.70 15.86 19.77
C ASP A 189 2.94 16.96 18.99
N LEU A 190 3.64 17.99 18.49
CA LEU A 190 3.03 19.04 17.65
C LEU A 190 2.47 18.49 16.33
N MET A 191 3.20 17.60 15.65
CA MET A 191 2.73 16.97 14.42
C MET A 191 1.50 16.10 14.64
N ILE A 192 1.52 15.25 15.66
CA ILE A 192 0.39 14.38 16.03
C ILE A 192 -0.83 15.24 16.38
N GLN A 193 -0.64 16.30 17.16
CA GLN A 193 -1.72 17.21 17.52
C GLN A 193 -2.32 17.93 16.31
N ALA A 194 -1.48 18.40 15.38
CA ALA A 194 -1.93 19.05 14.16
C ALA A 194 -2.80 18.14 13.27
N ARG A 195 -2.68 16.82 13.44
CA ARG A 195 -3.42 15.78 12.70
C ARG A 195 -4.49 15.06 13.52
N ALA A 196 -4.68 15.38 14.80
CA ALA A 196 -5.58 14.64 15.69
C ALA A 196 -7.07 14.64 15.25
N ASN A 197 -7.51 15.68 14.54
CA ASN A 197 -8.90 15.85 14.10
C ASN A 197 -9.00 16.12 12.59
N ASP A 198 -8.17 15.45 11.81
CA ASP A 198 -8.05 15.69 10.37
C ASP A 198 -9.07 14.93 9.51
N GLY A 199 -10.02 14.22 10.12
CA GLY A 199 -11.06 13.47 9.41
C GLY A 199 -10.72 12.01 9.11
N ILE A 200 -9.56 11.48 9.53
CA ILE A 200 -9.19 10.08 9.31
C ILE A 200 -10.21 9.07 9.87
N MET A 201 -10.82 9.37 11.01
CA MET A 201 -11.87 8.56 11.66
C MET A 201 -13.29 8.88 11.15
N GLY A 202 -13.40 9.65 10.06
CA GLY A 202 -14.66 9.99 9.44
C GLY A 202 -15.47 8.75 9.05
N LYS A 203 -16.76 8.95 8.84
CA LYS A 203 -17.66 7.94 8.29
C LYS A 203 -18.45 8.60 7.18
N ALA A 204 -18.54 7.92 6.06
CA ALA A 204 -19.44 8.28 4.97
C ALA A 204 -20.13 7.01 4.50
N THR A 205 -21.33 7.15 3.97
CA THR A 205 -21.99 6.10 3.21
C THR A 205 -22.08 6.56 1.77
N PHE A 206 -21.85 5.64 0.85
CA PHE A 206 -22.10 5.87 -0.56
C PHE A 206 -23.15 4.86 -1.00
N PRO A 207 -24.29 5.28 -1.56
CA PRO A 207 -25.33 4.35 -1.95
C PRO A 207 -24.88 3.56 -3.18
N ALA A 208 -25.02 2.23 -3.13
CA ALA A 208 -24.90 1.42 -4.34
C ALA A 208 -26.03 1.76 -5.32
N SER A 209 -25.76 1.67 -6.62
CA SER A 209 -26.77 1.88 -7.66
C SER A 209 -26.62 0.84 -8.76
N ASP A 210 -27.75 0.32 -9.24
CA ASP A 210 -27.81 -0.59 -10.39
C ASP A 210 -27.97 0.15 -11.73
N LYS A 211 -27.85 1.48 -11.72
CA LYS A 211 -27.86 2.26 -12.96
C LYS A 211 -26.54 2.06 -13.71
N ALA A 212 -26.62 1.94 -15.04
CA ALA A 212 -25.44 1.85 -15.90
C ALA A 212 -24.46 3.00 -15.61
N GLY A 213 -23.17 2.67 -15.53
CA GLY A 213 -22.11 3.63 -15.21
C GLY A 213 -21.85 3.85 -13.71
N HIS A 214 -22.76 3.43 -12.83
CA HIS A 214 -22.60 3.59 -11.38
C HIS A 214 -22.00 2.36 -10.72
N TRP A 215 -21.06 2.58 -9.80
CA TRP A 215 -20.44 1.52 -9.04
C TRP A 215 -21.43 0.88 -8.07
N ARG A 216 -21.27 -0.43 -7.92
CA ARG A 216 -21.88 -1.26 -6.89
C ARG A 216 -20.88 -2.35 -6.47
N PRO A 217 -21.10 -2.99 -5.31
CA PRO A 217 -20.25 -4.09 -4.87
C PRO A 217 -20.17 -5.19 -5.94
N THR A 218 -19.00 -5.78 -6.10
CA THR A 218 -18.76 -6.76 -7.17
C THR A 218 -18.52 -8.19 -6.63
N PRO A 219 -18.74 -9.23 -7.45
CA PRO A 219 -18.48 -10.61 -7.06
C PRO A 219 -17.01 -10.87 -6.68
N PRO A 220 -16.73 -11.94 -5.90
CA PRO A 220 -17.69 -12.86 -5.31
C PRO A 220 -18.23 -12.39 -3.94
N LEU A 221 -17.59 -11.39 -3.32
CA LEU A 221 -17.86 -11.04 -1.93
C LEU A 221 -18.85 -9.88 -1.74
N PHE A 222 -19.11 -9.07 -2.77
CA PHE A 222 -20.05 -7.95 -2.71
C PHE A 222 -19.85 -7.03 -1.49
N ARG A 223 -18.58 -6.76 -1.16
CA ARG A 223 -18.17 -5.99 0.01
C ARG A 223 -18.51 -4.51 -0.13
N GLU A 224 -18.78 -3.88 1.01
CA GLU A 224 -19.01 -2.43 1.13
C GLU A 224 -17.78 -1.60 0.73
N PHE A 225 -18.01 -0.30 0.54
CA PHE A 225 -16.98 0.67 0.19
C PHE A 225 -15.86 0.74 1.22
N THR A 226 -14.61 0.64 0.74
CA THR A 226 -13.44 0.92 1.56
C THR A 226 -13.21 2.42 1.66
N LEU A 227 -13.31 2.93 2.89
CA LEU A 227 -12.96 4.31 3.27
C LEU A 227 -13.65 5.39 2.41
N PRO A 228 -14.99 5.37 2.26
CA PRO A 228 -15.71 6.33 1.41
C PRO A 228 -15.55 7.80 1.85
N HIS A 229 -15.17 8.04 3.09
CA HIS A 229 -14.94 9.38 3.63
C HIS A 229 -13.55 9.94 3.29
N TRP A 230 -12.65 9.17 2.68
CA TRP A 230 -11.23 9.54 2.64
C TRP A 230 -10.95 10.86 1.88
N GLY A 231 -11.77 11.20 0.89
CA GLY A 231 -11.70 12.51 0.22
C GLY A 231 -12.04 13.71 1.13
N MET A 232 -12.54 13.48 2.34
CA MET A 232 -12.84 14.50 3.34
C MET A 232 -11.73 14.67 4.38
N VAL A 233 -10.68 13.84 4.33
CA VAL A 233 -9.50 14.03 5.19
C VAL A 233 -8.84 15.35 4.82
N LYS A 234 -8.48 16.16 5.82
CA LYS A 234 -7.77 17.43 5.65
C LYS A 234 -6.47 17.15 4.88
N PRO A 235 -6.24 17.78 3.72
CA PRO A 235 -4.99 17.60 3.00
C PRO A 235 -3.75 17.99 3.82
N PHE A 236 -2.59 17.48 3.41
CA PHE A 236 -1.29 17.81 3.97
C PHE A 236 -0.68 19.03 3.27
N ALA A 237 -0.71 19.05 1.94
CA ALA A 237 -0.17 20.11 1.10
C ALA A 237 -1.25 20.81 0.25
N LEU A 238 -2.21 20.07 -0.32
CA LEU A 238 -3.27 20.62 -1.16
C LEU A 238 -4.15 21.60 -0.38
N LYS A 239 -4.73 22.56 -1.10
CA LYS A 239 -5.69 23.53 -0.56
C LYS A 239 -7.07 22.92 -0.36
N SER A 240 -7.43 21.94 -1.20
CA SER A 240 -8.66 21.15 -1.10
C SER A 240 -8.46 19.77 -1.73
N CYS A 241 -9.27 18.80 -1.34
CA CYS A 241 -9.26 17.46 -1.95
C CYS A 241 -9.56 17.48 -3.46
N SER A 242 -10.35 18.46 -3.91
CA SER A 242 -10.78 18.64 -5.29
C SER A 242 -9.80 19.45 -6.15
N GLN A 243 -8.70 19.96 -5.59
CA GLN A 243 -7.81 20.92 -6.25
C GLN A 243 -7.34 20.45 -7.64
N PHE A 244 -7.09 19.15 -7.79
CA PHE A 244 -6.67 18.52 -9.04
C PHE A 244 -7.65 17.43 -9.49
N ARG A 245 -8.95 17.56 -9.19
CA ARG A 245 -9.95 16.59 -9.66
C ARG A 245 -9.98 16.59 -11.20
N PRO A 246 -9.84 15.43 -11.86
CA PRO A 246 -9.90 15.32 -13.31
C PRO A 246 -11.32 15.60 -13.84
N PRO A 247 -11.48 15.82 -15.15
CA PRO A 247 -12.81 15.87 -15.78
C PRO A 247 -13.60 14.56 -15.58
N PRO A 248 -14.90 14.54 -15.89
CA PRO A 248 -15.72 13.33 -15.80
C PRO A 248 -15.16 12.16 -16.64
N PRO A 249 -15.44 10.90 -16.25
CA PRO A 249 -15.09 9.74 -17.07
C PRO A 249 -15.76 9.79 -18.44
N PRO A 250 -15.24 9.06 -19.45
CA PRO A 250 -15.86 9.01 -20.78
C PRO A 250 -17.36 8.66 -20.70
N PRO A 251 -18.25 9.43 -21.35
CA PRO A 251 -19.67 9.10 -21.40
C PRO A 251 -19.91 7.71 -22.01
N LEU A 252 -20.89 6.97 -21.49
CA LEU A 252 -21.14 5.58 -21.91
C LEU A 252 -21.47 5.44 -23.41
N ASN A 253 -22.05 6.47 -24.03
CA ASN A 253 -22.37 6.50 -25.46
C ASN A 253 -21.21 6.98 -26.35
N SER A 254 -20.03 7.26 -25.78
CA SER A 254 -18.89 7.80 -26.52
C SER A 254 -18.02 6.70 -27.14
N SER A 255 -17.30 7.05 -28.22
CA SER A 255 -16.28 6.17 -28.80
C SER A 255 -15.11 5.92 -27.83
N ALA A 256 -14.76 6.91 -27.01
CA ALA A 256 -13.73 6.76 -25.98
C ALA A 256 -14.08 5.67 -24.96
N TYR A 257 -15.34 5.62 -24.51
CA TYR A 257 -15.80 4.54 -23.64
C TYR A 257 -15.74 3.16 -24.32
N ALA A 258 -16.12 3.07 -25.59
CA ALA A 258 -16.04 1.81 -26.34
C ALA A 258 -14.60 1.30 -26.45
N VAL A 259 -13.64 2.19 -26.73
CA VAL A 259 -12.20 1.86 -26.78
C VAL A 259 -11.68 1.41 -25.42
N ASP A 260 -12.05 2.12 -24.34
CA ASP A 260 -11.67 1.78 -22.98
C ASP A 260 -12.16 0.39 -22.59
N LEU A 261 -13.44 0.10 -22.88
CA LEU A 261 -14.08 -1.18 -22.56
C LEU A 261 -13.50 -2.33 -23.37
N ASP A 262 -13.29 -2.17 -24.68
CA ASP A 262 -12.65 -3.20 -25.51
C ASP A 262 -11.23 -3.51 -25.02
N THR A 263 -10.44 -2.47 -24.72
CA THR A 263 -9.05 -2.63 -24.26
C THR A 263 -8.97 -3.47 -23.00
N VAL A 264 -9.78 -3.16 -21.99
CA VAL A 264 -9.79 -3.92 -20.73
C VAL A 264 -10.48 -5.28 -20.89
N LYS A 265 -11.49 -5.42 -21.78
CA LYS A 265 -12.10 -6.72 -22.09
C LYS A 265 -11.07 -7.70 -22.66
N ARG A 266 -10.27 -7.26 -23.63
CA ARG A 266 -9.24 -8.11 -24.27
C ARG A 266 -8.04 -8.37 -23.36
N LEU A 267 -7.49 -7.34 -22.73
CA LEU A 267 -6.24 -7.46 -21.96
C LEU A 267 -6.43 -7.84 -20.50
N GLY A 268 -7.62 -7.63 -19.94
CA GLY A 268 -7.92 -7.82 -18.52
C GLY A 268 -8.57 -9.16 -18.18
N ALA A 269 -8.99 -9.93 -19.19
CA ALA A 269 -9.63 -11.23 -18.98
C ALA A 269 -8.68 -12.21 -18.27
N ARG A 270 -9.22 -13.04 -17.38
CA ARG A 270 -8.47 -14.06 -16.65
C ARG A 270 -7.74 -15.01 -17.60
N ASP A 271 -8.37 -15.36 -18.71
CA ASP A 271 -7.94 -16.27 -19.77
C ASP A 271 -7.58 -15.54 -21.07
N SER A 272 -7.21 -14.25 -20.97
CA SER A 272 -6.80 -13.43 -22.11
C SER A 272 -5.68 -14.08 -22.94
N ASP A 273 -5.96 -14.28 -24.21
CA ASP A 273 -5.08 -14.71 -25.30
C ASP A 273 -4.38 -13.53 -26.01
N SER A 274 -4.72 -12.27 -25.66
CA SER A 274 -4.03 -11.06 -26.14
C SER A 274 -2.87 -10.58 -25.25
N ARG A 275 -2.81 -11.06 -24.00
CA ARG A 275 -1.87 -10.59 -22.97
C ARG A 275 -0.66 -11.52 -22.94
N THR A 276 0.54 -10.95 -22.90
CA THR A 276 1.78 -11.75 -22.79
C THR A 276 1.98 -12.30 -21.38
N ASP A 277 2.88 -13.28 -21.24
CA ASP A 277 3.25 -13.83 -19.93
C ASP A 277 3.86 -12.75 -19.02
N ASP A 278 4.72 -11.86 -19.55
CA ASP A 278 5.29 -10.76 -18.77
C ASP A 278 4.20 -9.78 -18.30
N GLN A 279 3.26 -9.41 -19.18
CA GLN A 279 2.13 -8.55 -18.79
C GLN A 279 1.25 -9.19 -17.72
N THR A 280 1.11 -10.52 -17.73
CA THR A 280 0.43 -11.27 -16.66
C THR A 280 1.24 -11.22 -15.35
N ALA A 281 2.56 -11.42 -15.42
CA ALA A 281 3.45 -11.36 -14.26
C ALA A 281 3.47 -9.96 -13.62
N THR A 282 3.37 -8.89 -14.43
CA THR A 282 3.25 -7.51 -13.96
C THR A 282 2.07 -7.29 -13.01
N VAL A 283 0.95 -8.01 -13.20
CA VAL A 283 -0.24 -7.88 -12.34
C VAL A 283 0.03 -8.40 -10.94
N ALA A 284 0.69 -9.55 -10.83
CA ALA A 284 1.08 -10.10 -9.53
C ALA A 284 2.14 -9.22 -8.87
N PHE A 285 3.12 -8.74 -9.65
CA PHE A 285 4.23 -7.92 -9.16
C PHE A 285 3.76 -6.60 -8.54
N TRP A 286 2.80 -5.93 -9.17
CA TRP A 286 2.24 -4.64 -8.70
C TRP A 286 0.88 -4.79 -8.02
N SER A 287 0.56 -5.97 -7.50
CA SER A 287 -0.70 -6.20 -6.80
C SER A 287 -0.80 -5.32 -5.56
N ASP A 288 0.29 -5.25 -4.78
CA ASP A 288 0.45 -4.47 -3.55
C ASP A 288 -0.77 -4.60 -2.60
N ASP A 289 -1.27 -5.83 -2.45
CA ASP A 289 -2.47 -6.13 -1.68
C ASP A 289 -2.22 -6.06 -0.16
N LEU A 290 -3.28 -6.13 0.65
CA LEU A 290 -3.20 -6.09 2.09
C LEU A 290 -2.29 -7.20 2.65
N GLY A 291 -1.33 -6.80 3.49
CA GLY A 291 -0.25 -7.66 3.98
C GLY A 291 1.10 -7.40 3.31
N THR A 292 1.11 -6.59 2.24
CA THR A 292 2.31 -5.99 1.66
C THR A 292 2.54 -4.58 2.19
N ALA A 293 3.58 -3.90 1.72
CA ALA A 293 3.80 -2.47 1.94
C ALA A 293 2.68 -1.57 1.36
N THR A 294 1.79 -2.11 0.52
CA THR A 294 0.80 -1.37 -0.30
C THR A 294 1.46 -0.34 -1.24
N PRO A 295 0.76 0.26 -2.20
CA PRO A 295 1.38 1.18 -3.16
C PRO A 295 2.22 2.31 -2.53
N PRO A 296 1.75 3.05 -1.50
CA PRO A 296 2.59 4.10 -0.91
C PRO A 296 3.85 3.57 -0.22
N GLY A 297 3.77 2.43 0.47
CA GLY A 297 4.94 1.82 1.12
C GLY A 297 5.93 1.25 0.09
N HIS A 298 5.46 0.69 -1.02
CA HIS A 298 6.34 0.21 -2.10
C HIS A 298 7.14 1.37 -2.71
N TRP A 299 6.53 2.54 -2.91
CA TRP A 299 7.27 3.74 -3.34
C TRP A 299 8.28 4.25 -2.31
N ASN A 300 8.05 4.01 -1.00
CA ASN A 300 9.06 4.28 0.03
C ASN A 300 10.24 3.29 -0.04
N ILE A 301 10.01 2.03 -0.42
CA ILE A 301 11.10 1.04 -0.67
C ILE A 301 11.94 1.47 -1.88
N ILE A 302 11.31 1.92 -2.96
CA ILE A 302 11.99 2.45 -4.14
C ILE A 302 12.83 3.69 -3.76
N ALA A 303 12.24 4.64 -3.02
CA ALA A 303 12.95 5.83 -2.54
C ALA A 303 14.14 5.47 -1.64
N SER A 304 13.99 4.51 -0.72
CA SER A 304 15.09 3.98 0.10
C SER A 304 16.21 3.38 -0.74
N THR A 305 15.85 2.62 -1.78
CA THR A 305 16.83 1.99 -2.68
C THR A 305 17.66 3.04 -3.39
N VAL A 306 17.01 4.04 -4.00
CA VAL A 306 17.71 5.10 -4.73
C VAL A 306 18.47 6.04 -3.79
N SER A 307 17.91 6.37 -2.63
CA SER A 307 18.61 7.15 -1.60
C SER A 307 19.96 6.51 -1.24
N LYS A 308 19.97 5.20 -0.95
CA LYS A 308 21.20 4.45 -0.64
C LYS A 308 22.18 4.45 -1.81
N GLN A 309 21.70 4.27 -3.04
CA GLN A 309 22.55 4.35 -4.25
C GLN A 309 23.19 5.73 -4.43
N ARG A 310 22.45 6.79 -4.12
CA ARG A 310 22.88 8.19 -4.26
C ARG A 310 23.59 8.73 -3.02
N LYS A 311 23.69 7.94 -1.95
CA LYS A 311 24.38 8.26 -0.70
C LYS A 311 23.89 9.57 -0.09
N LEU A 312 22.56 9.76 -0.07
CA LEU A 312 21.95 10.93 0.54
C LEU A 312 22.32 11.04 2.03
N THR A 313 22.49 12.27 2.49
CA THR A 313 22.66 12.60 3.91
C THR A 313 21.35 12.47 4.67
N VAL A 314 21.42 12.41 6.01
CA VAL A 314 20.23 12.39 6.89
C VAL A 314 19.28 13.56 6.59
N GLN A 315 19.81 14.77 6.36
CA GLN A 315 19.01 15.95 6.02
C GLN A 315 18.33 15.83 4.64
N GLU A 316 19.01 15.26 3.65
CA GLU A 316 18.44 15.01 2.33
C GLU A 316 17.39 13.90 2.37
N ASN A 317 17.63 12.83 3.13
CA ASN A 317 16.66 11.76 3.35
C ASN A 317 15.41 12.27 4.06
N ALA A 318 15.55 13.02 5.15
CA ALA A 318 14.42 13.61 5.85
C ALA A 318 13.55 14.46 4.90
N ARG A 319 14.18 15.26 4.03
CA ARG A 319 13.45 16.06 3.02
C ARG A 319 12.81 15.21 1.93
N LEU A 320 13.53 14.25 1.37
CA LEU A 320 13.03 13.38 0.30
C LEU A 320 11.77 12.64 0.75
N PHE A 321 11.85 11.98 1.90
CA PHE A 321 10.73 11.18 2.40
C PHE A 321 9.56 12.03 2.88
N ALA A 322 9.80 13.25 3.40
CA ALA A 322 8.72 14.18 3.70
C ALA A 322 7.99 14.62 2.44
N LEU A 323 8.69 15.10 1.40
CA LEU A 323 8.06 15.47 0.12
C LEU A 323 7.26 14.31 -0.47
N LEU A 324 7.87 13.12 -0.55
CA LEU A 324 7.26 11.92 -1.08
C LEU A 324 5.94 11.60 -0.37
N ASN A 325 5.97 11.56 0.97
CA ASN A 325 4.81 11.09 1.72
C ASN A 325 3.73 12.17 1.90
N LEU A 326 4.08 13.46 1.94
CA LEU A 326 3.11 14.54 1.82
C LEU A 326 2.33 14.43 0.50
N GLY A 327 3.04 14.20 -0.61
CA GLY A 327 2.42 13.99 -1.92
C GLY A 327 1.60 12.72 -2.01
N LEU A 328 2.08 11.59 -1.47
CA LEU A 328 1.34 10.33 -1.49
C LEU A 328 0.05 10.42 -0.64
N ALA A 329 0.09 11.06 0.53
CA ALA A 329 -1.12 11.24 1.34
C ALA A 329 -2.17 12.07 0.58
N ASP A 330 -1.76 13.16 -0.07
CA ASP A 330 -2.66 13.99 -0.86
C ASP A 330 -3.11 13.33 -2.17
N ALA A 331 -2.29 12.45 -2.75
CA ALA A 331 -2.68 11.58 -3.85
C ALA A 331 -3.82 10.64 -3.44
N ALA A 332 -3.78 10.07 -2.22
CA ALA A 332 -4.90 9.29 -1.69
C ALA A 332 -6.16 10.16 -1.55
N ILE A 333 -6.04 11.34 -0.95
CA ILE A 333 -7.16 12.25 -0.69
C ILE A 333 -7.83 12.68 -2.00
N GLY A 334 -7.06 13.16 -2.98
CA GLY A 334 -7.58 13.58 -4.28
C GLY A 334 -8.15 12.42 -5.11
N CYS A 335 -7.52 11.24 -5.04
CA CYS A 335 -8.01 10.05 -5.74
C CYS A 335 -9.35 9.58 -5.15
N TRP A 336 -9.46 9.47 -3.83
CA TRP A 336 -10.70 9.06 -3.18
C TRP A 336 -11.80 10.10 -3.35
N ASP A 337 -11.50 11.40 -3.27
CA ASP A 337 -12.45 12.45 -3.65
C ASP A 337 -13.00 12.22 -5.07
N THR A 338 -12.13 11.97 -6.04
CA THR A 338 -12.52 11.71 -7.44
C THR A 338 -13.39 10.46 -7.57
N LYS A 339 -12.99 9.35 -6.92
CA LYS A 339 -13.71 8.07 -6.92
C LYS A 339 -15.14 8.21 -6.43
N PHE A 340 -15.33 8.88 -5.30
CA PHE A 340 -16.64 9.04 -4.68
C PHE A 340 -17.42 10.23 -5.25
N HIS A 341 -16.76 11.18 -5.94
CA HIS A 341 -17.46 12.21 -6.70
C HIS A 341 -18.17 11.64 -7.94
N TYR A 342 -17.48 10.80 -8.72
CA TYR A 342 -18.04 10.23 -9.95
C TYR A 342 -18.73 8.89 -9.76
N GLY A 343 -18.32 8.09 -8.78
CA GLY A 343 -18.94 6.79 -8.47
C GLY A 343 -18.93 5.82 -9.65
N TYR A 344 -17.90 5.85 -10.50
CA TYR A 344 -17.87 5.11 -11.77
C TYR A 344 -17.68 3.59 -11.57
N TRP A 345 -18.44 2.78 -12.31
CA TRP A 345 -18.41 1.32 -12.23
C TRP A 345 -17.08 0.66 -12.62
N ARG A 346 -16.86 -0.57 -12.15
CA ARG A 346 -15.67 -1.37 -12.50
C ARG A 346 -15.83 -2.05 -13.87
N PRO A 347 -14.72 -2.36 -14.57
CA PRO A 347 -14.75 -3.06 -15.85
C PRO A 347 -15.57 -4.35 -15.85
N GLU A 348 -15.50 -5.16 -14.78
CA GLU A 348 -16.25 -6.42 -14.73
C GLU A 348 -17.77 -6.23 -14.79
N THR A 349 -18.30 -5.15 -14.19
CA THR A 349 -19.72 -4.84 -14.25
C THR A 349 -20.06 -4.30 -15.62
N ALA A 350 -19.26 -3.35 -16.10
CA ALA A 350 -19.45 -2.70 -17.39
C ALA A 350 -19.41 -3.68 -18.58
N ILE A 351 -18.50 -4.65 -18.58
CA ILE A 351 -18.38 -5.65 -19.65
C ILE A 351 -19.53 -6.65 -19.60
N ARG A 352 -19.92 -7.12 -18.41
CA ARG A 352 -21.04 -8.07 -18.28
C ARG A 352 -22.39 -7.47 -18.66
N GLU A 353 -22.54 -6.16 -18.47
CA GLU A 353 -23.81 -5.44 -18.68
C GLU A 353 -23.76 -4.44 -19.84
N ALA A 354 -22.79 -4.57 -20.74
CA ALA A 354 -22.65 -3.67 -21.88
C ALA A 354 -23.90 -3.69 -22.77
N ASP A 355 -24.50 -2.52 -23.01
CA ASP A 355 -25.74 -2.39 -23.77
C ASP A 355 -25.50 -1.72 -25.14
N LYS A 356 -25.71 -2.48 -26.22
CA LYS A 356 -25.57 -2.00 -27.61
C LYS A 356 -26.53 -0.86 -27.95
N SER A 357 -27.66 -0.73 -27.24
CA SER A 357 -28.60 0.38 -27.43
C SER A 357 -28.06 1.71 -26.86
N VAL A 358 -27.17 1.65 -25.87
CA VAL A 358 -26.47 2.82 -25.30
C VAL A 358 -25.25 3.17 -26.13
N ASN A 359 -24.50 2.17 -26.60
CA ASN A 359 -23.33 2.36 -27.44
C ASN A 359 -23.19 1.23 -28.47
N PRO A 360 -23.31 1.50 -29.78
CA PRO A 360 -23.24 0.44 -30.79
C PRO A 360 -21.86 -0.21 -30.92
N GLY A 361 -20.81 0.38 -30.35
CA GLY A 361 -19.43 -0.10 -30.39
C GLY A 361 -19.03 -1.05 -29.26
N ILE A 362 -19.94 -1.43 -28.37
CA ILE A 362 -19.64 -2.35 -27.25
C ILE A 362 -20.45 -3.64 -27.35
N GLU A 363 -19.98 -4.69 -26.68
CA GLU A 363 -20.68 -5.97 -26.64
C GLU A 363 -20.54 -6.62 -25.26
N ALA A 364 -21.69 -7.03 -24.70
CA ALA A 364 -21.74 -7.73 -23.44
C ALA A 364 -20.98 -9.04 -23.50
N ASP A 365 -20.30 -9.36 -22.40
CA ASP A 365 -19.83 -10.71 -22.11
C ASP A 365 -20.21 -11.05 -20.66
N PRO A 366 -21.39 -11.66 -20.44
CA PRO A 366 -21.90 -11.96 -19.11
C PRO A 366 -20.99 -12.88 -18.28
N ASN A 367 -20.11 -13.65 -18.94
CA ASN A 367 -19.22 -14.61 -18.30
C ASN A 367 -17.79 -14.08 -18.12
N TRP A 368 -17.52 -12.83 -18.51
CA TRP A 368 -16.18 -12.24 -18.40
C TRP A 368 -15.71 -12.21 -16.95
N ILE A 369 -14.46 -12.61 -16.71
CA ILE A 369 -13.84 -12.64 -15.37
C ILE A 369 -12.52 -11.85 -15.44
N PRO A 370 -12.29 -10.86 -14.57
CA PRO A 370 -11.00 -10.17 -14.53
C PRO A 370 -9.89 -11.09 -14.01
N LEU A 371 -8.64 -10.83 -14.43
CA LEU A 371 -7.48 -11.57 -13.93
C LEU A 371 -7.31 -11.42 -12.41
N MET A 372 -7.60 -10.24 -11.85
CA MET A 372 -7.57 -10.01 -10.40
C MET A 372 -8.94 -9.58 -9.85
N PRO A 373 -9.26 -9.92 -8.58
CA PRO A 373 -10.50 -9.49 -7.96
C PRO A 373 -10.61 -7.95 -7.90
N SER A 374 -11.78 -7.40 -8.23
CA SER A 374 -12.00 -5.96 -8.15
C SER A 374 -11.90 -5.47 -6.69
N PRO A 375 -11.16 -4.38 -6.45
CA PRO A 375 -11.18 -3.71 -5.17
C PRO A 375 -12.54 -3.05 -4.87
N THR A 376 -12.82 -2.88 -3.59
CA THR A 376 -14.12 -2.47 -3.03
C THR A 376 -14.31 -0.95 -3.01
N PHE A 377 -14.05 -0.31 -4.15
CA PHE A 377 -14.22 1.12 -4.36
C PHE A 377 -14.37 1.44 -5.85
N PRO A 378 -14.94 2.61 -6.22
CA PRO A 378 -15.16 3.03 -7.60
C PRO A 378 -13.91 2.96 -8.47
N ASP A 379 -14.11 2.81 -9.77
CA ASP A 379 -13.03 2.70 -10.74
C ASP A 379 -12.27 4.01 -10.90
N TYR A 380 -12.98 5.07 -11.31
CA TYR A 380 -12.39 6.28 -11.84
C TYR A 380 -12.00 7.26 -10.73
N ILE A 381 -10.73 7.59 -10.49
CA ILE A 381 -9.50 7.21 -11.23
C ILE A 381 -8.70 6.11 -10.51
N SER A 382 -7.73 5.49 -11.19
CA SER A 382 -6.88 4.44 -10.62
C SER A 382 -5.98 4.96 -9.49
N GLY A 383 -6.14 4.43 -8.28
CA GLY A 383 -5.32 4.82 -7.12
C GLY A 383 -3.85 4.46 -7.28
N HIS A 384 -3.55 3.28 -7.85
CA HIS A 384 -2.16 2.89 -8.16
C HIS A 384 -1.53 3.91 -9.13
N SER A 385 -2.26 4.31 -10.17
CA SER A 385 -1.77 5.29 -11.14
C SER A 385 -1.53 6.67 -10.51
N THR A 386 -2.42 7.12 -9.62
CA THR A 386 -2.27 8.39 -8.90
C THR A 386 -1.08 8.39 -7.93
N PHE A 387 -0.96 7.37 -7.07
CA PHE A 387 0.19 7.24 -6.17
C PHE A 387 1.50 7.18 -6.95
N SER A 388 1.56 6.32 -7.95
CA SER A 388 2.80 6.05 -8.68
C SER A 388 3.29 7.23 -9.48
N ARG A 389 2.39 7.95 -10.16
CA ARG A 389 2.82 9.13 -10.90
C ARG A 389 3.18 10.28 -9.96
N CYS A 390 2.54 10.41 -8.80
CA CYS A 390 2.93 11.37 -7.77
C CYS A 390 4.34 11.09 -7.25
N ALA A 391 4.61 9.85 -6.84
CA ALA A 391 5.92 9.44 -6.34
C ALA A 391 7.02 9.61 -7.41
N ALA A 392 6.79 9.12 -8.63
CA ALA A 392 7.75 9.27 -9.72
C ALA A 392 8.07 10.74 -10.01
N THR A 393 7.06 11.61 -9.99
CA THR A 393 7.23 13.06 -10.21
C THR A 393 8.08 13.70 -9.10
N ILE A 394 7.79 13.38 -7.84
CA ILE A 394 8.54 13.91 -6.69
C ILE A 394 9.99 13.42 -6.69
N LEU A 395 10.20 12.13 -6.97
CA LEU A 395 11.53 11.55 -7.04
C LEU A 395 12.34 12.18 -8.18
N ALA A 396 11.75 12.31 -9.37
CA ALA A 396 12.40 12.94 -10.51
C ALA A 396 12.76 14.41 -10.24
N ASP A 397 11.84 15.17 -9.62
CA ASP A 397 12.08 16.56 -9.23
C ASP A 397 13.19 16.67 -8.18
N PHE A 398 13.12 15.86 -7.11
CA PHE A 398 14.11 15.88 -6.03
C PHE A 398 15.53 15.60 -6.52
N PHE A 399 15.69 14.61 -7.41
CA PHE A 399 17.01 14.26 -7.97
C PHE A 399 17.39 15.08 -9.21
N GLY A 400 16.50 15.95 -9.70
CA GLY A 400 16.68 16.73 -10.92
C GLY A 400 16.71 15.91 -12.21
N THR A 401 16.28 14.64 -12.17
CA THR A 401 16.20 13.74 -13.32
C THR A 401 15.29 12.54 -13.04
N ASP A 402 14.56 12.07 -14.05
CA ASP A 402 13.81 10.80 -14.01
C ASP A 402 14.70 9.58 -14.29
N ASP A 403 15.85 9.79 -14.96
CA ASP A 403 16.73 8.76 -15.50
C ASP A 403 17.67 8.17 -14.43
N ILE A 404 17.07 7.56 -13.40
CA ILE A 404 17.80 6.84 -12.36
C ILE A 404 17.43 5.36 -12.46
N PRO A 405 18.37 4.50 -12.88
CA PRO A 405 18.15 3.07 -12.89
C PRO A 405 18.04 2.52 -11.46
N PHE A 406 17.04 1.67 -11.21
CA PHE A 406 16.89 1.00 -9.93
C PHE A 406 16.26 -0.39 -10.07
N ASN A 407 16.41 -1.19 -9.03
CA ASN A 407 15.74 -2.47 -8.86
C ASN A 407 14.74 -2.37 -7.71
N THR A 408 13.59 -2.99 -7.85
CA THR A 408 12.61 -3.08 -6.75
C THR A 408 12.12 -4.53 -6.60
N PRO A 409 11.92 -5.02 -5.36
CA PRO A 409 11.34 -6.34 -5.15
C PRO A 409 9.83 -6.33 -5.43
N GLY A 410 9.28 -7.47 -5.83
CA GLY A 410 7.84 -7.68 -5.87
C GLY A 410 7.34 -7.97 -4.46
N GLU A 411 6.49 -7.10 -3.91
CA GLU A 411 5.99 -7.27 -2.55
C GLU A 411 5.14 -8.55 -2.42
N GLY A 412 5.41 -9.36 -1.39
CA GLY A 412 4.72 -10.64 -1.17
C GLY A 412 5.12 -11.75 -2.15
N LEU A 413 6.08 -11.51 -3.04
CA LEU A 413 6.59 -12.48 -4.00
C LEU A 413 8.01 -12.92 -3.63
N THR A 414 8.24 -14.24 -3.60
CA THR A 414 9.57 -14.79 -3.31
C THR A 414 10.50 -14.55 -4.50
N ALA A 415 11.63 -13.87 -4.26
CA ALA A 415 12.71 -13.66 -5.24
C ALA A 415 12.29 -12.98 -6.56
N ALA A 416 11.16 -12.27 -6.59
CA ALA A 416 10.78 -11.44 -7.73
C ALA A 416 11.43 -10.07 -7.63
N VAL A 417 12.16 -9.66 -8.67
CA VAL A 417 12.79 -8.33 -8.77
C VAL A 417 12.56 -7.81 -10.19
N ARG A 418 12.19 -6.54 -10.33
CA ARG A 418 12.14 -5.84 -11.62
C ARG A 418 13.10 -4.66 -11.62
N SER A 419 13.67 -4.39 -12.79
CA SER A 419 14.62 -3.31 -13.04
C SER A 419 13.97 -2.25 -13.90
N PHE A 420 14.19 -0.99 -13.57
CA PHE A 420 13.66 0.15 -14.30
C PHE A 420 14.77 1.13 -14.65
N THR A 421 14.65 1.80 -15.78
CA THR A 421 15.58 2.86 -16.22
C THR A 421 15.31 4.21 -15.57
N GLY A 422 14.09 4.40 -15.05
CA GLY A 422 13.65 5.64 -14.42
C GLY A 422 12.32 5.48 -13.70
N PHE A 423 11.96 6.46 -12.88
CA PHE A 423 10.75 6.39 -12.05
C PHE A 423 9.47 6.40 -12.88
N SER A 424 9.46 7.18 -13.97
CA SER A 424 8.31 7.23 -14.87
C SER A 424 8.02 5.89 -15.52
N ALA A 425 9.05 5.14 -15.90
CA ALA A 425 8.90 3.80 -16.48
C ALA A 425 8.22 2.83 -15.50
N ALA A 426 8.61 2.85 -14.22
CA ALA A 426 7.95 2.06 -13.19
C ALA A 426 6.49 2.51 -12.99
N ALA A 427 6.23 3.82 -12.92
CA ALA A 427 4.86 4.33 -12.78
C ALA A 427 3.94 3.96 -13.95
N ASP A 428 4.48 3.95 -15.18
CA ASP A 428 3.74 3.55 -16.37
C ASP A 428 3.43 2.05 -16.36
N GLU A 429 4.39 1.21 -15.98
CA GLU A 429 4.16 -0.23 -15.83
C GLU A 429 3.12 -0.53 -14.74
N ILE A 430 3.20 0.16 -13.59
CA ILE A 430 2.21 0.04 -12.51
C ILE A 430 0.82 0.44 -13.02
N GLY A 431 0.71 1.53 -13.80
CA GLY A 431 -0.56 1.94 -14.39
C GLY A 431 -1.15 0.87 -15.30
N MET A 432 -0.32 0.29 -16.18
CA MET A 432 -0.72 -0.78 -17.10
C MET A 432 -1.10 -2.08 -16.38
N SER A 433 -0.45 -2.40 -15.26
CA SER A 433 -0.76 -3.58 -14.45
C SER A 433 -2.24 -3.66 -14.06
N ARG A 434 -2.92 -2.51 -13.92
CA ARG A 434 -4.33 -2.48 -13.50
C ARG A 434 -5.29 -2.73 -14.66
N ILE A 435 -4.87 -2.41 -15.88
CA ILE A 435 -5.59 -2.75 -17.12
C ILE A 435 -5.42 -4.24 -17.40
N PHE A 436 -4.18 -4.75 -17.31
CA PHE A 436 -3.89 -6.19 -17.41
C PHE A 436 -4.59 -7.02 -16.34
N GLY A 437 -4.77 -6.45 -15.14
CA GLY A 437 -5.55 -7.06 -14.06
C GLY A 437 -7.07 -7.08 -14.30
N GLY A 438 -7.57 -6.33 -15.29
CA GLY A 438 -8.99 -6.25 -15.62
C GLY A 438 -9.82 -5.40 -14.65
N ILE A 439 -9.19 -4.54 -13.85
CA ILE A 439 -9.89 -3.80 -12.79
C ILE A 439 -9.92 -2.29 -12.99
N HIS A 440 -9.19 -1.76 -13.98
CA HIS A 440 -9.24 -0.35 -14.33
C HIS A 440 -9.39 -0.12 -15.84
N PHE A 441 -10.20 0.87 -16.22
CA PHE A 441 -10.25 1.38 -17.59
C PHE A 441 -8.97 2.17 -17.94
N PRO A 442 -8.57 2.23 -19.23
CA PRO A 442 -7.45 3.07 -19.66
C PRO A 442 -7.60 4.56 -19.28
N SER A 443 -8.79 5.15 -19.37
CA SER A 443 -9.02 6.53 -18.91
C SER A 443 -8.80 6.72 -17.41
N ALA A 444 -9.14 5.74 -16.57
CA ALA A 444 -8.87 5.79 -15.14
C ALA A 444 -7.37 5.73 -14.83
N ASN A 445 -6.58 5.00 -15.63
CA ASN A 445 -5.12 5.03 -15.55
C ASN A 445 -4.58 6.40 -15.98
N TYR A 446 -4.95 6.88 -17.18
CA TYR A 446 -4.47 8.14 -17.73
C TYR A 446 -4.74 9.33 -16.78
N TRP A 447 -5.99 9.50 -16.35
CA TRP A 447 -6.37 10.60 -15.46
C TRP A 447 -5.84 10.40 -14.03
N GLY A 448 -5.68 9.16 -13.59
CA GLY A 448 -4.96 8.80 -12.36
C GLY A 448 -3.55 9.35 -12.38
N GLN A 449 -2.80 9.03 -13.43
CA GLN A 449 -1.45 9.55 -13.61
C GLN A 449 -1.42 11.07 -13.73
N ALA A 450 -2.32 11.68 -14.51
CA ALA A 450 -2.39 13.14 -14.66
C ALA A 450 -2.60 13.86 -13.33
N GLN A 451 -3.53 13.38 -12.49
CA GLN A 451 -3.73 13.92 -11.15
C GLN A 451 -2.49 13.72 -10.26
N GLY A 452 -1.90 12.51 -10.27
CA GLY A 452 -0.69 12.23 -9.50
C GLY A 452 0.47 13.16 -9.87
N ARG A 453 0.68 13.41 -11.16
CA ARG A 453 1.70 14.34 -11.66
C ARG A 453 1.48 15.76 -11.14
N ALA A 454 0.25 16.26 -11.23
CA ALA A 454 -0.10 17.60 -10.78
C ALA A 454 0.11 17.79 -9.27
N ILE A 455 -0.25 16.77 -8.47
CA ILE A 455 -0.01 16.77 -7.02
C ILE A 455 1.49 16.78 -6.72
N GLY A 456 2.27 15.89 -7.35
CA GLY A 456 3.72 15.82 -7.14
C GLY A 456 4.42 17.14 -7.48
N GLN A 457 4.10 17.74 -8.62
CA GLN A 457 4.61 19.06 -9.02
C GLN A 457 4.25 20.15 -8.02
N TYR A 458 3.00 20.15 -7.55
CA TYR A 458 2.54 21.14 -6.57
C TYR A 458 3.28 21.03 -5.24
N VAL A 459 3.48 19.81 -4.72
CA VAL A 459 4.21 19.59 -3.47
C VAL A 459 5.65 20.11 -3.59
N CYS A 460 6.40 19.67 -4.61
CA CYS A 460 7.78 20.10 -4.82
C CYS A 460 7.92 21.63 -5.00
N ALA A 461 6.98 22.26 -5.70
CA ALA A 461 7.03 23.69 -5.98
C ALA A 461 6.70 24.58 -4.77
N ASN A 462 6.02 24.05 -3.74
CA ASN A 462 5.44 24.87 -2.67
C ASN A 462 5.88 24.49 -1.25
N PHE A 463 6.46 23.31 -1.02
CA PHE A 463 6.80 22.81 0.30
C PHE A 463 8.27 22.44 0.43
N LEU A 464 8.82 22.63 1.63
CA LEU A 464 10.19 22.27 1.99
C LEU A 464 11.24 22.84 1.02
N ARG A 465 11.01 24.08 0.56
CA ARG A 465 11.90 24.71 -0.41
C ARG A 465 13.20 25.12 0.26
N PRO A 466 14.33 25.11 -0.45
CA PRO A 466 15.58 25.66 0.08
C PRO A 466 15.35 27.10 0.51
N LEU A 467 15.80 27.46 1.71
CA LEU A 467 15.85 28.86 2.08
C LEU A 467 16.89 29.55 1.21
N GLN A 468 16.54 30.71 0.65
CA GLN A 468 17.53 31.52 -0.07
C GLN A 468 18.66 31.86 0.91
N LYS A 469 19.91 31.60 0.51
CA LYS A 469 21.07 32.07 1.26
C LYS A 469 20.99 33.60 1.28
N SER A 470 20.76 34.17 2.46
CA SER A 470 20.86 35.61 2.73
C SER A 470 22.26 36.13 2.46
#